data_AF-A0AAE0DFV5-F1
#
_entry.id   AF-A0AAE0DFV5-F1
#
_cell.length_a   1.000
_cell.length_b   1.000
_cell.length_c   1.000
_cell.angle_alpha   90.00
_cell.angle_beta   90.00
_cell.angle_gamma   90.00
#
_symmetry.space_group_name_H-M   'P 1'
#
loop_
_entity.id
_entity.type
_entity.pdbx_description
1 polymer ?
#
loop_
_entity_poly.entity_id
_entity_poly.type
_entity_poly.pdbx_seq_one_letter_code
_entity_poly.pdbx_strand_id
1 'polypeptide(L)'
;MEPFVHNPQYAIVICRACQFAVVADEVLSHLRTHHREIAIASRAHIAEAIRQIPGIIRTQAELAILQYPDPSTPPIPHIAAPKTDGIRCAECPYMCRRSQVIQRHCRAEHGWQND
;
A
#
# COMPACT_ATOMS: atom_id res chain seq x y z
N MET A 1 -14.68 -5.56 -10.74
CA MET A 1 -13.80 -4.86 -9.78
C MET A 1 -12.39 -4.62 -10.33
N GLU A 2 -12.15 -4.76 -11.65
CA GLU A 2 -10.82 -4.50 -12.21
C GLU A 2 -10.36 -3.06 -11.90
N PRO A 3 -9.08 -2.84 -11.55
CA PRO A 3 -7.95 -3.77 -11.59
C PRO A 3 -7.71 -4.57 -10.29
N PHE A 4 -8.67 -4.59 -9.36
CA PHE A 4 -8.51 -5.21 -8.05
C PHE A 4 -8.91 -6.69 -8.03
N VAL A 5 -8.21 -7.45 -7.18
CA VAL A 5 -8.58 -8.79 -6.73
C VAL A 5 -8.70 -8.80 -5.21
N HIS A 6 -9.75 -9.44 -4.69
CA HIS A 6 -9.92 -9.61 -3.25
C HIS A 6 -9.03 -10.75 -2.73
N ASN A 7 -8.30 -10.48 -1.66
CA ASN A 7 -7.54 -11.48 -0.92
C ASN A 7 -8.25 -11.74 0.43
N PRO A 8 -9.04 -12.82 0.54
CA PRO A 8 -9.84 -13.09 1.74
C PRO A 8 -8.99 -13.49 2.95
N GLN A 9 -7.79 -14.04 2.75
CA GLN A 9 -6.90 -14.44 3.85
C GLN A 9 -6.47 -13.24 4.69
N TYR A 10 -6.28 -12.08 4.05
CA TYR A 10 -5.86 -10.85 4.71
C TYR A 10 -6.96 -9.78 4.72
N ALA A 11 -8.15 -10.09 4.21
CA ALA A 11 -9.28 -9.17 4.10
C ALA A 11 -8.94 -7.83 3.43
N ILE A 12 -8.13 -7.87 2.37
CA ILE A 12 -7.68 -6.68 1.61
C ILE A 12 -7.92 -6.89 0.12
N VAL A 13 -7.87 -5.79 -0.65
CA VAL A 13 -7.82 -5.87 -2.12
C VAL A 13 -6.43 -5.57 -2.64
N ILE A 14 -6.03 -6.23 -3.71
CA ILE A 14 -4.74 -6.05 -4.36
C ILE A 14 -4.98 -5.52 -5.77
N CYS A 15 -4.38 -4.37 -6.09
CA CYS A 15 -4.37 -3.87 -7.47
C CYS A 15 -3.36 -4.68 -8.28
N ARG A 16 -3.83 -5.39 -9.31
CA ARG A 16 -2.96 -6.25 -10.15
C ARG A 16 -1.98 -5.45 -11.00
N ALA A 17 -2.38 -4.26 -11.45
CA ALA A 17 -1.54 -3.40 -12.27
C ALA A 17 -0.43 -2.73 -11.44
N CYS A 18 -0.75 -2.23 -10.25
CA CYS A 18 0.23 -1.61 -9.35
C CYS A 18 0.98 -2.63 -8.47
N GLN A 19 0.49 -3.86 -8.41
CA GLN A 19 1.00 -4.94 -7.56
C GLN A 19 1.09 -4.56 -6.08
N PHE A 20 0.06 -3.88 -5.58
CA PHE A 20 0.01 -3.27 -4.25
C PHE A 20 -1.35 -3.48 -3.58
N ALA A 21 -1.33 -3.74 -2.26
CA ALA A 21 -2.53 -3.90 -1.46
C ALA A 21 -3.12 -2.55 -1.03
N VAL A 22 -4.45 -2.43 -1.05
CA VAL A 22 -5.17 -1.19 -0.76
C VAL A 22 -6.34 -1.50 0.19
N VAL A 23 -6.55 -0.67 1.20
CA VAL A 23 -7.72 -0.77 2.09
C VAL A 23 -8.96 -0.21 1.38
N ALA A 24 -10.16 -0.68 1.75
CA ALA A 24 -11.37 -0.42 0.97
C ALA A 24 -11.67 1.08 0.76
N ASP A 25 -11.43 1.92 1.77
CA ASP A 25 -11.73 3.35 1.68
C ASP A 25 -10.68 4.14 0.85
N GLU A 26 -9.51 3.55 0.59
CA GLU A 26 -8.46 4.17 -0.24
C GLU A 26 -8.54 3.80 -1.73
N VAL A 27 -9.37 2.81 -2.10
CA VAL A 27 -9.55 2.36 -3.49
C VAL A 27 -9.83 3.53 -4.43
N LEU A 28 -10.74 4.43 -4.04
CA LEU A 28 -11.12 5.56 -4.89
C LEU A 28 -9.94 6.52 -5.13
N SER A 29 -9.16 6.81 -4.08
CA SER A 29 -7.98 7.67 -4.15
C SER A 29 -6.85 7.01 -4.96
N HIS A 30 -6.65 5.70 -4.78
CA HIS A 30 -5.74 4.90 -5.58
C HIS A 30 -6.09 4.98 -7.07
N LEU A 31 -7.35 4.74 -7.44
CA LEU A 31 -7.83 4.82 -8.82
C LEU A 31 -7.65 6.21 -9.43
N ARG A 32 -7.93 7.28 -8.66
CA ARG A 32 -7.71 8.66 -9.12
C ARG A 32 -6.25 8.98 -9.42
N THR A 33 -5.33 8.38 -8.67
CA THR A 33 -3.90 8.69 -8.74
C THR A 33 -3.19 7.85 -9.80
N HIS A 34 -3.47 6.54 -9.83
CA HIS A 34 -2.74 5.55 -10.62
C HIS A 34 -3.49 5.03 -11.85
N HIS A 35 -4.82 5.23 -11.91
CA HIS A 35 -5.69 4.71 -12.98
C HIS A 35 -6.54 5.81 -13.59
N ARG A 36 -5.88 6.84 -14.12
CA ARG A 36 -6.53 8.02 -14.69
C ARG A 36 -7.33 7.70 -15.95
N GLU A 37 -7.00 6.60 -16.62
CA GLU A 37 -7.74 6.08 -17.78
C GLU A 37 -9.13 5.53 -17.45
N ILE A 38 -9.38 5.08 -16.21
CA ILE A 38 -10.68 4.52 -15.83
C ILE A 38 -11.69 5.66 -15.64
N ALA A 39 -12.87 5.57 -16.26
CA ALA A 39 -13.91 6.60 -16.14
C ALA A 39 -14.37 6.83 -14.68
N ILE A 40 -14.71 8.07 -14.32
CA ILE A 40 -15.06 8.46 -12.94
C ILE A 40 -16.22 7.62 -12.38
N ALA A 41 -17.27 7.40 -13.18
CA ALA A 41 -18.41 6.58 -12.79
C ALA A 41 -17.99 5.13 -12.47
N SER A 42 -17.12 4.54 -13.30
CA SER A 42 -16.58 3.20 -13.08
C SER A 42 -15.75 3.12 -11.80
N ARG A 43 -14.96 4.16 -11.47
CA ARG A 43 -14.18 4.20 -10.22
C ARG A 43 -15.08 4.17 -8.99
N ALA A 44 -16.18 4.93 -9.00
CA ALA A 44 -17.14 4.95 -7.91
C ALA A 44 -17.80 3.57 -7.75
N HIS A 45 -18.18 2.93 -8.85
CA HIS A 45 -18.77 1.60 -8.85
C HIS A 45 -17.79 0.53 -8.31
N ILE A 46 -16.52 0.58 -8.70
CA ILE A 46 -15.48 -0.33 -8.20
C ILE A 46 -15.28 -0.14 -6.69
N ALA A 47 -15.14 1.10 -6.23
CA ALA A 47 -14.95 1.41 -4.82
C ALA A 47 -16.14 0.92 -3.97
N GLU A 48 -17.37 1.15 -4.44
CA GLU A 48 -18.57 0.70 -3.73
C GLU A 48 -18.64 -0.83 -3.69
N ALA A 49 -18.42 -1.51 -4.81
CA ALA A 49 -18.40 -2.98 -4.84
C ALA A 49 -17.38 -3.58 -3.85
N ILE A 50 -16.21 -2.94 -3.68
CA ILE A 50 -15.18 -3.40 -2.72
C ILE A 50 -15.61 -3.15 -1.27
N ARG A 51 -16.26 -2.01 -0.97
CA ARG A 51 -16.76 -1.73 0.39
C ARG A 51 -17.85 -2.71 0.84
N GLN A 52 -18.59 -3.29 -0.09
CA GLN A 52 -19.63 -4.27 0.20
C GLN A 52 -19.07 -5.68 0.48
N ILE A 53 -17.77 -5.90 0.37
CA ILE A 53 -17.14 -7.18 0.71
C ILE A 53 -17.21 -7.40 2.23
N PRO A 54 -17.85 -8.46 2.72
CA PRO A 54 -17.95 -8.72 4.16
C PRO A 54 -16.57 -8.92 4.79
N GLY A 55 -16.33 -8.20 5.90
CA GLY A 55 -15.10 -8.32 6.68
C GLY A 55 -13.86 -7.66 6.05
N ILE A 56 -14.01 -6.94 4.94
CA ILE A 56 -12.89 -6.21 4.32
C ILE A 56 -12.34 -5.14 5.28
N ILE A 57 -11.01 -5.01 5.34
CA ILE A 57 -10.33 -3.93 6.03
C ILE A 57 -10.60 -2.62 5.29
N ARG A 58 -11.22 -1.66 5.98
CA ARG A 58 -11.65 -0.41 5.39
C ARG A 58 -10.62 0.69 5.50
N THR A 59 -9.96 0.77 6.66
CA THR A 59 -9.08 1.88 7.02
C THR A 59 -7.66 1.42 7.36
N GLN A 60 -6.71 2.34 7.31
CA GLN A 60 -5.32 2.07 7.74
C GLN A 60 -5.25 1.72 9.24
N ALA A 61 -6.13 2.28 10.08
CA ALA A 61 -6.17 1.98 11.50
C ALA A 61 -6.59 0.51 11.76
N GLU A 62 -7.49 -0.01 10.94
CA GLU A 62 -7.92 -1.42 11.01
C GLU A 62 -6.81 -2.39 10.61
N LEU A 63 -5.73 -1.96 9.92
CA LEU A 63 -4.60 -2.85 9.63
C LEU A 63 -3.91 -3.38 10.89
N ALA A 64 -4.15 -2.77 12.06
CA ALA A 64 -3.70 -3.33 13.34
C ALA A 64 -4.25 -4.75 13.62
N ILE A 65 -5.37 -5.12 12.99
CA ILE A 65 -5.95 -6.48 13.10
C ILE A 65 -5.28 -7.48 12.14
N LEU A 66 -4.53 -6.99 11.14
CA LEU A 66 -3.92 -7.83 10.13
C LEU A 66 -2.78 -8.63 10.75
N GLN A 67 -2.92 -9.95 10.71
CA GLN A 67 -1.84 -10.86 11.09
C GLN A 67 -0.86 -10.97 9.93
N TYR A 68 0.36 -10.47 10.16
CA TYR A 68 1.42 -10.59 9.16
C TYR A 68 1.79 -12.06 8.94
N PRO A 69 2.05 -12.46 7.69
CA PRO A 69 2.49 -13.82 7.41
C PRO A 69 3.80 -14.14 8.13
N ASP A 70 3.94 -15.40 8.54
CA ASP A 70 5.22 -15.95 8.97
C ASP A 70 6.24 -15.87 7.82
N PRO A 71 7.55 -15.67 8.08
CA PRO A 71 8.58 -15.61 7.04
C PRO A 71 8.63 -16.82 6.08
N SER A 72 8.13 -17.98 6.50
CA SER A 72 8.02 -19.19 5.66
C SER A 72 6.82 -19.18 4.71
N THR A 73 5.90 -18.23 4.87
CA THR A 73 4.71 -18.13 4.02
C THR A 73 5.12 -17.77 2.59
N PRO A 74 4.59 -18.46 1.56
CA PRO A 74 4.86 -18.10 0.18
C PRO A 74 4.41 -16.66 -0.12
N PRO A 75 5.03 -15.99 -1.12
CA PRO A 75 4.67 -14.63 -1.49
C PRO A 75 3.18 -14.48 -1.78
N ILE A 76 2.58 -13.42 -1.26
CA ILE A 76 1.17 -13.12 -1.50
C ILE A 76 0.97 -12.87 -3.01
N PRO A 77 0.09 -13.63 -3.70
CA PRO A 77 -0.12 -13.47 -5.13
C PRO A 77 -0.48 -12.04 -5.50
N HIS A 78 0.01 -11.59 -6.66
CA HIS A 78 -0.20 -10.24 -7.23
C HIS A 78 0.48 -9.08 -6.48
N ILE A 79 1.09 -9.29 -5.31
CA ILE A 79 1.93 -8.29 -4.67
C ILE A 79 3.33 -8.34 -5.30
N ALA A 80 3.94 -7.16 -5.50
CA ALA A 80 5.30 -7.08 -6.01
C ALA A 80 6.28 -7.76 -5.06
N ALA A 81 7.32 -8.39 -5.61
CA ALA A 81 8.40 -8.94 -4.81
C ALA A 81 9.02 -7.86 -3.90
N PRO A 82 9.53 -8.25 -2.71
CA PRO A 82 10.26 -7.35 -1.83
C PRO A 82 11.36 -6.61 -2.59
N LYS A 83 11.46 -5.31 -2.33
CA LYS A 83 12.51 -4.47 -2.92
C LYS A 83 13.75 -4.55 -2.03
N THR A 84 14.92 -4.73 -2.64
CA THR A 84 16.20 -4.88 -1.94
C THR A 84 17.00 -3.58 -1.85
N ASP A 85 16.56 -2.53 -2.52
CA ASP A 85 17.17 -1.19 -2.57
C ASP A 85 16.62 -0.25 -1.49
N GLY A 86 16.28 -0.79 -0.32
CA GLY A 86 15.85 -0.01 0.83
C GLY A 86 17.02 0.75 1.45
N ILE A 87 16.86 2.05 1.65
CA ILE A 87 17.76 2.94 2.37
C ILE A 87 17.21 3.13 3.78
N ARG A 88 17.91 2.59 4.77
CA ARG A 88 17.58 2.74 6.19
C ARG A 88 18.20 4.02 6.74
N CYS A 89 17.48 4.71 7.62
CA CYS A 89 18.05 5.79 8.42
C CYS A 89 19.13 5.21 9.36
N ALA A 90 20.21 5.96 9.57
CA ALA A 90 21.27 5.58 10.48
C ALA A 90 20.85 5.69 11.96
N GLU A 91 19.90 6.58 12.26
CA GLU A 91 19.56 6.97 13.64
C GLU A 91 18.23 6.37 14.13
N CYS A 92 17.35 5.94 13.23
CA CYS A 92 16.05 5.38 13.61
C CYS A 92 15.60 4.23 12.68
N PRO A 93 14.50 3.53 12.99
CA PRO A 93 13.99 2.42 12.16
C PRO A 93 13.40 2.82 10.80
N TYR A 94 13.30 4.12 10.49
CA TYR A 94 12.71 4.60 9.24
C TYR A 94 13.48 4.08 8.00
N MET A 95 12.74 3.68 6.97
CA MET A 95 13.30 3.18 5.71
C MET A 95 12.54 3.76 4.51
N CYS A 96 13.25 4.11 3.46
CA CYS A 96 12.67 4.54 2.19
C CYS A 96 13.57 4.11 1.03
N ARG A 97 13.17 4.32 -0.23
CA ARG A 97 13.97 3.88 -1.40
C ARG A 97 14.70 5.01 -2.13
N ARG A 98 14.42 6.28 -1.80
CA ARG A 98 14.99 7.43 -2.53
C ARG A 98 15.93 8.20 -1.61
N SER A 99 17.14 8.47 -2.08
CA SER A 99 18.14 9.27 -1.35
C SER A 99 17.60 10.63 -0.92
N GLN A 100 16.83 11.30 -1.79
CA GLN A 100 16.19 12.57 -1.47
C GLN A 100 15.19 12.46 -0.30
N VAL A 101 14.48 11.33 -0.19
CA VAL A 101 13.50 11.10 0.88
C VAL A 101 14.23 10.84 2.20
N ILE A 102 15.31 10.04 2.21
CA ILE A 102 16.06 9.80 3.44
C ILE A 102 16.77 11.06 3.92
N GLN A 103 17.35 11.86 3.02
CA GLN A 103 17.98 13.13 3.39
C GLN A 103 16.97 14.14 3.94
N ARG A 104 15.75 14.17 3.40
CA ARG A 104 14.67 15.01 3.94
C ARG A 104 14.26 14.53 5.34
N HIS A 105 14.13 13.22 5.52
CA HIS A 105 13.83 12.63 6.82
C HIS A 105 14.94 12.94 7.85
N CYS A 106 16.21 12.69 7.55
CA CYS A 106 17.31 12.99 8.48
C CYS A 106 17.41 14.48 8.81
N ARG A 107 17.15 15.37 7.85
CA ARG A 107 17.06 16.82 8.10
C ARG A 107 15.93 17.19 9.06
N ALA A 108 14.73 16.64 8.83
CA ALA A 108 13.54 17.00 9.57
C ALA A 108 13.53 16.39 10.99
N GLU A 109 13.87 15.11 11.11
CA GLU A 109 13.71 14.34 12.34
C GLU A 109 15.00 14.28 13.19
N HIS A 110 16.16 14.50 12.57
CA HIS A 110 17.47 14.36 13.25
C HIS A 110 18.36 15.61 13.10
N GLY A 111 17.86 16.66 12.44
CA GLY A 111 18.61 17.91 12.27
C GLY A 111 19.89 17.77 11.46
N TRP A 112 20.02 16.70 10.65
CA TRP A 112 21.24 16.44 9.86
C TRP A 112 21.56 17.61 8.92
N GLN A 113 22.77 18.14 9.00
CA GLN A 113 23.30 19.17 8.09
C GLN A 113 24.47 18.57 7.29
N ASN A 114 24.55 18.92 6.01
CA ASN A 114 25.66 18.53 5.16
C ASN A 114 26.76 19.59 5.33
N ASP A 115 27.79 19.26 6.11
CA ASP A 115 29.02 20.07 6.22
C ASP A 115 29.81 20.03 4.90
#